data_AF-A0A254TME2-F1
#
_entry.id   AF-A0A254TME2-F1
#
_cell.length_a   1.000
_cell.length_b   1.000
_cell.length_c   1.000
_cell.angle_alpha   90.00
_cell.angle_beta   90.00
_cell.angle_gamma   90.00
#
_symmetry.space_group_name_H-M   'P 1'
#
loop_
_entity.id
_entity.type
_entity.pdbx_description
1 polymer ?
#
loop_
_entity_poly.entity_id
_entity_poly.type
_entity_poly.pdbx_seq_one_letter_code
_entity_poly.pdbx_strand_id
1 'polypeptide(L)'
;MQLGDGKEEQDALQMMAFMNDASKTDSTSTSKDTMQDDSTLRVMIVGDSMSQGKEGDYTWRYRIWEWFRAQHIAVQLVGPYTGTAPSEPQAHGEHQTTLGQPKTSGGYAPDVSPDFDRHHFAVWGRTAAIDKDLIFDVLSAHQADLILLMLGFNDMAWFQSDASGTLDSIRTLVINARAANPNLKFAIANVPQRSLIPGREDIPFNTNIYNALLRNAIPAWSTADSPIHLVELQENYDCGPDSCPAGYDGLHPNVVGEYQIARAFSLTLVKDYGFGGSPLIIPDNIPERPPSLSFNF
;
A
#
# COMPACT_ATOMS: atom_id res chain seq x y z
N MET A 1 20.61 25.89 -25.25
CA MET A 1 21.41 24.96 -24.43
C MET A 1 20.43 23.90 -23.96
N GLN A 2 20.46 22.75 -24.62
CA GLN A 2 19.42 21.72 -24.59
C GLN A 2 19.95 20.57 -23.71
N LEU A 3 19.42 20.48 -22.49
CA LEU A 3 19.73 19.42 -21.51
C LEU A 3 18.41 19.14 -20.79
N GLY A 4 17.69 18.11 -21.23
CA GLY A 4 16.40 17.70 -20.67
C GLY A 4 16.04 16.26 -21.04
N ASP A 5 16.19 15.90 -22.32
CA ASP A 5 15.73 14.59 -22.82
C ASP A 5 16.60 13.39 -22.41
N GLY A 6 17.89 13.60 -22.10
CA GLY A 6 18.83 12.49 -21.92
C GLY A 6 18.70 11.72 -20.60
N LYS A 7 18.02 12.28 -19.59
CA LYS A 7 17.91 11.65 -18.27
C LYS A 7 16.70 10.72 -18.18
N GLU A 8 15.56 11.14 -18.71
CA GLU A 8 14.35 10.31 -18.79
C GLU A 8 14.58 9.09 -19.69
N GLU A 9 15.29 9.26 -20.81
CA GLU A 9 15.64 8.15 -21.70
C GLU A 9 16.62 7.17 -21.03
N GLN A 10 17.58 7.67 -20.24
CA GLN A 10 18.49 6.83 -19.46
C GLN A 10 17.78 6.08 -18.33
N ASP A 11 16.86 6.72 -17.62
CA ASP A 11 16.06 6.09 -16.56
C ASP A 11 15.14 4.98 -17.14
N ALA A 12 14.54 5.22 -18.33
CA ALA A 12 13.75 4.22 -19.05
C ALA A 12 14.59 3.05 -19.59
N LEU A 13 15.78 3.32 -20.14
CA LEU A 13 16.73 2.30 -20.59
C LEU A 13 17.22 1.44 -19.41
N GLN A 14 17.43 2.06 -18.26
CA GLN A 14 17.84 1.39 -17.03
C GLN A 14 16.70 0.50 -16.48
N MET A 15 15.43 0.93 -16.55
CA MET A 15 14.27 0.08 -16.27
C MET A 15 14.19 -1.14 -17.19
N MET A 16 14.35 -0.97 -18.50
CA MET A 16 14.30 -2.10 -19.46
C MET A 16 15.45 -3.09 -19.25
N ALA A 17 16.63 -2.63 -18.84
CA ALA A 17 17.75 -3.50 -18.53
C ALA A 17 17.50 -4.37 -17.29
N PHE A 18 16.83 -3.82 -16.26
CA PHE A 18 16.52 -4.56 -15.03
C PHE A 18 15.39 -5.57 -15.20
N MET A 19 14.38 -5.28 -16.03
CA MET A 19 13.32 -6.24 -16.38
C MET A 19 13.86 -7.45 -17.17
N ASN A 20 14.91 -7.24 -17.96
CA ASN A 20 15.56 -8.30 -18.74
C ASN A 20 16.50 -9.20 -17.92
N ASP A 21 16.91 -8.80 -16.73
CA ASP A 21 17.78 -9.61 -15.86
C ASP A 21 16.96 -10.45 -14.87
N ALA A 22 15.83 -9.90 -14.39
CA ALA A 22 14.85 -10.65 -13.59
C ALA A 22 14.17 -11.80 -14.38
N SER A 23 14.09 -11.68 -15.70
CA SER A 23 13.52 -12.71 -16.59
C SER A 23 14.51 -13.82 -16.98
N LYS A 24 15.82 -13.68 -16.70
CA LYS A 24 16.85 -14.64 -17.12
C LYS A 24 17.20 -15.71 -16.10
N THR A 25 16.69 -15.62 -14.86
CA THR A 25 17.08 -16.54 -13.78
C THR A 25 16.17 -17.73 -13.57
N ASP A 26 15.14 -17.94 -14.40
CA ASP A 26 14.31 -19.15 -14.30
C ASP A 26 13.96 -19.71 -15.69
N SER A 27 14.83 -20.56 -16.23
CA SER A 27 14.59 -21.26 -17.48
C SER A 27 14.91 -22.74 -17.40
N THR A 28 14.29 -23.45 -16.45
CA THR A 28 14.01 -24.89 -16.59
C THR A 28 12.74 -25.27 -15.83
N SER A 29 11.57 -25.15 -16.47
CA SER A 29 10.39 -25.90 -16.08
C SER A 29 9.46 -26.07 -17.28
N THR A 30 9.30 -27.33 -17.67
CA THR A 30 8.41 -27.81 -18.72
C THR A 30 6.97 -27.34 -18.54
N SER A 31 6.43 -26.79 -19.63
CA SER A 31 5.04 -26.45 -19.88
C SER A 31 4.02 -27.45 -19.31
N LYS A 32 3.29 -27.03 -18.28
CA LYS A 32 1.90 -27.42 -18.07
C LYS A 32 1.07 -26.16 -18.14
N ASP A 33 0.32 -26.08 -19.23
CA ASP A 33 -0.77 -25.14 -19.46
C ASP A 33 -1.77 -25.27 -18.31
N THR A 34 -1.62 -24.43 -17.29
CA THR A 34 -2.62 -24.29 -16.23
C THR A 34 -3.63 -23.26 -16.72
N MET A 35 -4.83 -23.74 -17.04
CA MET A 35 -6.00 -22.90 -17.17
C MET A 35 -6.04 -21.95 -15.97
N GLN A 36 -6.02 -20.66 -16.26
CA GLN A 36 -6.18 -19.59 -15.31
C GLN A 36 -7.49 -19.85 -14.57
N ASP A 37 -7.41 -20.06 -13.25
CA ASP A 37 -8.60 -20.25 -12.43
C ASP A 37 -9.31 -18.89 -12.34
N ASP A 38 -10.29 -18.68 -13.22
CA ASP A 38 -11.14 -17.48 -13.34
C ASP A 38 -11.87 -17.11 -12.01
N SER A 39 -11.72 -17.92 -10.96
CA SER A 39 -12.28 -17.67 -9.63
C SER A 39 -11.34 -16.99 -8.62
N THR A 40 -10.04 -16.84 -8.91
CA THR A 40 -9.08 -16.22 -7.97
C THR A 40 -9.00 -14.70 -8.15
N LEU A 41 -9.29 -13.94 -7.10
CA LEU A 41 -9.21 -12.47 -7.11
C LEU A 41 -7.75 -12.01 -6.94
N ARG A 42 -7.21 -11.27 -7.91
CA ARG A 42 -5.87 -10.67 -7.78
C ARG A 42 -5.96 -9.31 -7.10
N VAL A 43 -5.31 -9.18 -5.95
CA VAL A 43 -5.38 -7.98 -5.12
C VAL A 43 -3.98 -7.36 -5.02
N MET A 44 -3.85 -6.11 -5.48
CA MET A 44 -2.62 -5.35 -5.29
C MET A 44 -2.78 -4.39 -4.11
N ILE A 45 -1.87 -4.47 -3.15
CA ILE A 45 -1.80 -3.52 -2.04
C ILE A 45 -0.79 -2.43 -2.42
N VAL A 46 -1.29 -1.21 -2.60
CA VAL A 46 -0.51 -0.03 -2.97
C VAL A 46 -0.39 0.88 -1.76
N GLY A 47 0.83 1.24 -1.36
CA GLY A 47 0.97 2.11 -0.19
C GLY A 47 2.39 2.56 0.16
N ASP A 48 2.51 3.16 1.34
CA ASP A 48 3.78 3.67 1.86
C ASP A 48 4.32 2.80 3.00
N SER A 49 5.03 3.42 3.96
CA SER A 49 5.57 2.78 5.16
C SER A 49 4.51 2.09 6.02
N MET A 50 3.30 2.64 6.12
CA MET A 50 2.23 2.02 6.91
C MET A 50 1.73 0.72 6.28
N SER A 51 1.93 0.55 4.96
CA SER A 51 1.67 -0.70 4.24
C SER A 51 2.87 -1.62 4.18
N GLN A 52 4.06 -1.10 3.86
CA GLN A 52 5.26 -1.91 3.79
C GLN A 52 5.56 -2.55 5.16
N GLY A 53 5.41 -1.80 6.24
CA GLY A 53 5.86 -2.18 7.57
C GLY A 53 7.37 -2.26 7.67
N LYS A 54 7.85 -2.59 8.87
CA LYS A 54 9.26 -2.85 9.15
C LYS A 54 9.51 -4.30 9.53
N GLU A 55 10.77 -4.65 9.60
CA GLU A 55 11.23 -5.97 9.98
C GLU A 55 10.61 -6.43 11.31
N GLY A 56 10.09 -7.66 11.29
CA GLY A 56 9.39 -8.26 12.43
C GLY A 56 7.92 -7.84 12.59
N ASP A 57 7.38 -6.95 11.73
CA ASP A 57 5.94 -6.68 11.68
C ASP A 57 5.19 -7.88 11.09
N TYR A 58 3.94 -8.08 11.50
CA TYR A 58 3.02 -8.89 10.69
C TYR A 58 2.50 -8.05 9.51
N THR A 59 2.32 -6.74 9.73
CA THR A 59 1.67 -5.77 8.85
C THR A 59 0.16 -6.02 8.70
N TRP A 60 -0.59 -4.97 8.37
CA TRP A 60 -2.03 -5.12 8.08
C TRP A 60 -2.29 -5.99 6.84
N ARG A 61 -1.30 -6.14 5.96
CA ARG A 61 -1.36 -7.01 4.77
C ARG A 61 -1.54 -8.47 5.15
N TYR A 62 -0.85 -8.92 6.19
CA TYR A 62 -1.06 -10.24 6.77
C TYR A 62 -2.47 -10.37 7.36
N ARG A 63 -2.93 -9.35 8.10
CA ARG A 63 -4.26 -9.37 8.73
C ARG A 63 -5.42 -9.41 7.73
N ILE A 64 -5.33 -8.64 6.64
CA ILE A 64 -6.36 -8.68 5.59
C ILE A 64 -6.31 -10.00 4.80
N TRP A 65 -5.13 -10.60 4.62
CA TRP A 65 -4.99 -11.93 4.03
C TRP A 65 -5.60 -13.02 4.92
N GLU A 66 -5.38 -12.98 6.23
CA GLU A 66 -6.05 -13.86 7.20
C GLU A 66 -7.57 -13.73 7.09
N TRP A 67 -8.07 -12.50 6.93
CA TRP A 67 -9.50 -12.26 6.72
C TRP A 67 -10.01 -12.86 5.41
N PHE A 68 -9.33 -12.67 4.27
CA PHE A 68 -9.74 -13.31 3.00
C PHE A 68 -9.83 -14.83 3.13
N ARG A 69 -8.85 -15.47 3.78
CA ARG A 69 -8.87 -16.91 4.07
C ARG A 69 -10.07 -17.30 4.94
N ALA A 70 -10.31 -16.56 6.01
CA ALA A 70 -11.44 -16.81 6.92
C ALA A 70 -12.81 -16.61 6.24
N GLN A 71 -12.88 -15.76 5.21
CA GLN A 71 -14.08 -15.57 4.38
C GLN A 71 -14.18 -16.57 3.20
N HIS A 72 -13.23 -17.51 3.08
CA HIS A 72 -13.14 -18.46 1.97
C HIS A 72 -13.07 -17.80 0.58
N ILE A 73 -12.42 -16.64 0.49
CA ILE A 73 -12.21 -15.93 -0.78
C ILE A 73 -10.83 -16.31 -1.29
N ALA A 74 -10.79 -16.93 -2.47
CA ALA A 74 -9.53 -17.22 -3.16
C ALA A 74 -8.90 -15.89 -3.61
N VAL A 75 -7.78 -15.53 -3.00
CA VAL A 75 -7.01 -14.34 -3.35
C VAL A 75 -5.58 -14.70 -3.73
N GLN A 76 -5.06 -13.97 -4.71
CA GLN A 76 -3.64 -13.87 -4.98
C GLN A 76 -3.23 -12.43 -4.70
N LEU A 77 -2.31 -12.22 -3.76
CA LEU A 77 -1.69 -10.91 -3.60
C LEU A 77 -0.67 -10.72 -4.71
N VAL A 78 -0.64 -9.54 -5.31
CA VAL A 78 0.23 -9.25 -6.46
C VAL A 78 1.00 -7.95 -6.27
N GLY A 79 2.16 -7.89 -6.91
CA GLY A 79 3.07 -6.75 -6.85
C GLY A 79 4.53 -7.19 -6.90
N PRO A 80 5.46 -6.26 -7.11
CA PRO A 80 6.87 -6.57 -7.32
C PRO A 80 7.64 -6.88 -6.02
N TYR A 81 7.10 -6.55 -4.85
CA TYR A 81 7.81 -6.65 -3.57
C TYR A 81 7.17 -7.68 -2.65
N THR A 82 7.98 -8.32 -1.80
CA THR A 82 7.53 -9.38 -0.89
C THR A 82 8.04 -9.23 0.54
N GLY A 83 8.81 -8.18 0.85
CA GLY A 83 9.42 -8.00 2.17
C GLY A 83 9.11 -6.65 2.80
N THR A 84 9.43 -6.51 4.08
CA THR A 84 9.24 -5.29 4.86
C THR A 84 10.48 -4.39 4.78
N ALA A 85 10.42 -3.19 5.34
CA ALA A 85 11.60 -2.33 5.45
C ALA A 85 12.59 -2.91 6.48
N PRO A 86 13.90 -2.98 6.20
CA PRO A 86 14.89 -3.56 7.12
C PRO A 86 15.05 -2.74 8.41
N SER A 87 15.59 -3.37 9.45
CA SER A 87 15.82 -2.79 10.80
C SER A 87 16.80 -1.61 10.88
N GLU A 88 17.36 -1.13 9.77
CA GLU A 88 18.28 0.02 9.79
C GLU A 88 17.58 1.27 10.38
N PRO A 89 18.31 2.19 11.05
CA PRO A 89 17.74 3.45 11.51
C PRO A 89 17.20 4.22 10.32
N GLN A 90 15.90 4.21 10.14
CA GLN A 90 15.22 5.04 9.16
C GLN A 90 15.11 6.43 9.78
N ALA A 91 15.74 7.44 9.18
CA ALA A 91 15.65 8.78 9.76
C ALA A 91 14.19 9.25 9.69
N HIS A 92 13.72 9.86 10.78
CA HIS A 92 12.37 10.43 10.83
C HIS A 92 12.18 11.43 9.68
N GLY A 93 11.22 11.17 8.80
CA GLY A 93 10.95 12.03 7.64
C GLY A 93 11.80 11.73 6.40
N GLU A 94 12.45 10.56 6.32
CA GLU A 94 13.00 10.08 5.03
C GLU A 94 11.88 9.84 4.03
N HIS A 95 11.69 10.84 3.16
CA HIS A 95 10.89 10.74 1.96
C HIS A 95 11.76 10.17 0.84
N GLN A 96 11.29 9.14 0.14
CA GLN A 96 12.05 8.59 -0.98
C GLN A 96 11.90 9.54 -2.18
N THR A 97 12.86 10.43 -2.38
CA THR A 97 12.84 11.44 -3.46
C THR A 97 13.36 10.92 -4.81
N THR A 98 13.80 9.66 -4.87
CA THR A 98 14.39 9.05 -6.08
C THR A 98 13.89 7.64 -6.31
N LEU A 99 13.79 7.23 -7.59
CA LEU A 99 13.36 5.91 -8.07
C LEU A 99 14.40 4.79 -7.81
N GLY A 100 15.11 4.85 -6.67
CA GLY A 100 16.05 3.81 -6.28
C GLY A 100 15.35 2.49 -5.96
N GLN A 101 16.12 1.39 -5.99
CA GLN A 101 15.63 0.08 -5.56
C GLN A 101 15.09 0.16 -4.13
N PRO A 102 13.80 -0.15 -3.90
CA PRO A 102 13.22 -0.13 -2.57
C PRO A 102 13.93 -1.08 -1.61
N LYS A 103 14.15 -0.64 -0.37
CA LYS A 103 14.65 -1.52 0.69
C LYS A 103 13.54 -2.47 1.13
N THR A 104 13.60 -3.72 0.67
CA THR A 104 12.57 -4.76 0.91
C THR A 104 13.15 -6.03 1.56
N SER A 105 14.36 -5.95 2.12
CA SER A 105 15.05 -7.10 2.72
C SER A 105 14.57 -7.47 4.13
N GLY A 106 13.68 -6.67 4.73
CA GLY A 106 13.11 -6.97 6.05
C GLY A 106 12.18 -8.19 6.01
N GLY A 107 12.26 -9.01 7.06
CA GLY A 107 11.35 -10.13 7.28
C GLY A 107 10.03 -9.74 7.96
N TYR A 108 9.04 -10.63 7.88
CA TYR A 108 7.84 -10.53 8.73
C TYR A 108 8.09 -11.14 10.11
N ALA A 109 7.11 -10.99 11.01
CA ALA A 109 7.05 -11.73 12.25
C ALA A 109 7.27 -13.24 12.02
N PRO A 110 8.02 -13.93 12.91
CA PRO A 110 8.51 -15.30 12.66
C PRO A 110 7.40 -16.35 12.58
N ASP A 111 6.21 -16.05 13.10
CA ASP A 111 5.05 -16.90 13.20
C ASP A 111 3.94 -16.56 12.17
N VAL A 112 4.21 -15.70 11.17
CA VAL A 112 3.31 -15.60 10.02
C VAL A 112 3.16 -16.97 9.35
N SER A 113 1.94 -17.27 8.89
CA SER A 113 1.69 -18.50 8.16
C SER A 113 2.66 -18.65 6.96
N PRO A 114 3.20 -19.86 6.72
CA PRO A 114 4.04 -20.12 5.54
C PRO A 114 3.27 -19.96 4.22
N ASP A 115 1.94 -20.05 4.26
CA ASP A 115 1.06 -19.85 3.10
C ASP A 115 0.84 -18.37 2.77
N PHE A 116 1.34 -17.44 3.60
CA PHE A 116 1.09 -16.02 3.40
C PHE A 116 1.66 -15.56 2.06
N ASP A 117 0.76 -15.11 1.18
CA ASP A 117 1.14 -14.42 -0.05
C ASP A 117 1.62 -13.02 0.29
N ARG A 118 2.89 -12.74 0.06
CA ARG A 118 3.54 -11.53 0.57
C ARG A 118 3.55 -10.39 -0.44
N HIS A 119 3.11 -10.61 -1.67
CA HIS A 119 3.31 -9.64 -2.73
C HIS A 119 2.56 -8.33 -2.49
N HIS A 120 3.20 -7.21 -2.81
CA HIS A 120 2.64 -5.87 -2.67
C HIS A 120 3.39 -4.86 -3.54
N PHE A 121 2.82 -3.66 -3.64
CA PHE A 121 3.46 -2.47 -4.19
C PHE A 121 3.45 -1.34 -3.15
N ALA A 122 4.16 -1.56 -2.04
CA ALA A 122 4.26 -0.56 -0.97
C ALA A 122 5.70 -0.34 -0.53
N VAL A 123 6.12 0.93 -0.43
CA VAL A 123 7.50 1.28 -0.08
C VAL A 123 7.54 2.48 0.88
N TRP A 124 8.41 2.38 1.88
CA TRP A 124 8.60 3.40 2.90
C TRP A 124 8.93 4.76 2.28
N GLY A 125 8.25 5.81 2.75
CA GLY A 125 8.46 7.18 2.28
C GLY A 125 7.92 7.47 0.87
N ARG A 126 7.22 6.52 0.24
CA ARG A 126 6.52 6.75 -1.04
C ARG A 126 5.43 7.79 -0.92
N THR A 127 5.21 8.46 -2.04
CA THR A 127 4.13 9.42 -2.23
C THR A 127 3.28 9.08 -3.45
N ALA A 128 2.03 9.55 -3.41
CA ALA A 128 1.15 9.49 -4.57
C ALA A 128 1.77 10.24 -5.76
N ALA A 129 2.50 11.33 -5.50
CA ALA A 129 3.22 12.09 -6.51
C ALA A 129 4.25 11.27 -7.31
N ILE A 130 4.82 10.22 -6.71
CA ILE A 130 5.75 9.31 -7.39
C ILE A 130 4.99 8.12 -7.98
N ASP A 131 4.11 7.49 -7.20
CA ASP A 131 3.47 6.23 -7.59
C ASP A 131 2.47 6.39 -8.74
N LYS A 132 1.92 7.59 -8.93
CA LYS A 132 1.08 7.89 -10.09
C LYS A 132 1.80 7.60 -11.41
N ASP A 133 3.11 7.77 -11.47
CA ASP A 133 3.91 7.60 -12.70
C ASP A 133 4.43 6.16 -12.86
N LEU A 134 4.38 5.34 -11.81
CA LEU A 134 4.83 3.94 -11.85
C LEU A 134 3.71 2.91 -11.98
N ILE A 135 2.50 3.25 -11.53
CA ILE A 135 1.42 2.27 -11.35
C ILE A 135 1.03 1.56 -12.65
N PHE A 136 1.14 2.22 -13.81
CA PHE A 136 0.81 1.63 -15.10
C PHE A 136 1.74 0.44 -15.42
N ASP A 137 3.05 0.63 -15.31
CA ASP A 137 4.04 -0.42 -15.59
C ASP A 137 3.94 -1.55 -14.57
N VAL A 138 3.72 -1.21 -13.30
CA VAL A 138 3.54 -2.19 -12.22
C VAL A 138 2.31 -3.07 -12.48
N LEU A 139 1.16 -2.50 -12.86
CA LEU A 139 -0.04 -3.28 -13.18
C LEU A 139 0.08 -4.05 -14.50
N SER A 140 0.86 -3.53 -15.45
CA SER A 140 1.14 -4.24 -16.70
C SER A 140 1.95 -5.51 -16.46
N ALA A 141 2.89 -5.47 -15.52
CA ALA A 141 3.70 -6.63 -15.11
C ALA A 141 3.02 -7.53 -14.07
N HIS A 142 2.21 -6.94 -13.18
CA HIS A 142 1.56 -7.60 -12.06
C HIS A 142 0.06 -7.28 -12.07
N GLN A 143 -0.68 -7.89 -12.98
CA GLN A 143 -2.09 -7.59 -13.19
C GLN A 143 -2.92 -7.82 -11.91
N ALA A 144 -3.78 -6.86 -11.61
CA ALA A 144 -4.71 -6.90 -10.49
C ALA A 144 -6.16 -6.70 -10.95
N ASP A 145 -7.08 -7.21 -10.15
CA ASP A 145 -8.53 -7.00 -10.30
C ASP A 145 -9.07 -5.99 -9.28
N LEU A 146 -8.37 -5.86 -8.14
CA LEU A 146 -8.66 -4.93 -7.06
C LEU A 146 -7.36 -4.29 -6.55
N ILE A 147 -7.38 -2.98 -6.37
CA ILE A 147 -6.37 -2.23 -5.61
C ILE A 147 -6.91 -1.88 -4.22
N LEU A 148 -6.10 -2.16 -3.19
CA LEU A 148 -6.23 -1.56 -1.86
C LEU A 148 -5.17 -0.46 -1.75
N LEU A 149 -5.60 0.81 -1.81
CA LEU A 149 -4.69 1.96 -1.89
C LEU A 149 -4.66 2.74 -0.58
N MET A 150 -3.46 2.94 -0.04
CA MET A 150 -3.19 3.80 1.12
C MET A 150 -1.92 4.64 0.87
N LEU A 151 -2.10 5.81 0.25
CA LEU A 151 -1.06 6.80 -0.07
C LEU A 151 -1.58 8.21 0.20
N GLY A 152 -0.67 9.19 0.21
CA GLY A 152 -0.99 10.62 0.30
C GLY A 152 -0.51 11.29 1.59
N PHE A 153 -0.25 10.51 2.65
CA PHE A 153 0.19 11.08 3.92
C PHE A 153 1.55 11.75 3.78
N ASN A 154 2.52 11.05 3.19
CA ASN A 154 3.86 11.58 2.95
C ASN A 154 3.86 12.80 2.02
N ASP A 155 2.90 12.89 1.08
CA ASP A 155 2.82 14.00 0.13
C ASP A 155 2.66 15.32 0.91
N MET A 156 1.70 15.34 1.83
CA MET A 156 1.40 16.48 2.68
C MET A 156 2.41 16.63 3.83
N ALA A 157 2.79 15.53 4.47
CA ALA A 157 3.61 15.55 5.67
C ALA A 157 5.03 16.01 5.38
N TRP A 158 5.58 15.76 4.18
CA TRP A 158 6.99 16.05 3.88
C TRP A 158 7.16 17.06 2.73
N PHE A 159 6.19 17.97 2.59
CA PHE A 159 6.21 19.10 1.65
C PHE A 159 6.41 18.70 0.18
N GLN A 160 6.04 17.47 -0.18
CA GLN A 160 6.05 17.02 -1.57
C GLN A 160 4.84 17.61 -2.33
N SER A 161 3.71 17.80 -1.65
CA SER A 161 2.53 18.49 -2.17
C SER A 161 1.65 19.06 -1.05
N ASP A 162 0.65 19.85 -1.41
CA ASP A 162 -0.45 20.22 -0.52
C ASP A 162 -1.61 19.24 -0.66
N ALA A 163 -2.71 19.46 0.07
CA ALA A 163 -3.89 18.60 0.01
C ALA A 163 -4.52 18.50 -1.39
N SER A 164 -4.50 19.58 -2.18
CA SER A 164 -5.08 19.58 -3.54
C SER A 164 -4.17 18.85 -4.53
N GLY A 165 -2.87 19.13 -4.51
CA GLY A 165 -1.91 18.45 -5.37
C GLY A 165 -1.76 16.95 -5.03
N THR A 166 -1.94 16.58 -3.76
CA THR A 166 -2.04 15.17 -3.34
C THR A 166 -3.27 14.51 -3.95
N LEU A 167 -4.44 15.16 -3.92
CA LEU A 167 -5.65 14.67 -4.58
C LEU A 167 -5.45 14.49 -6.09
N ASP A 168 -4.82 15.46 -6.76
CA ASP A 168 -4.52 15.38 -8.20
C ASP A 168 -3.57 14.22 -8.53
N SER A 169 -2.61 13.93 -7.63
CA SER A 169 -1.70 12.79 -7.77
C SER A 169 -2.44 11.47 -7.65
N ILE A 170 -3.34 11.33 -6.67
CA ILE A 170 -4.21 10.14 -6.52
C ILE A 170 -5.12 9.97 -7.74
N ARG A 171 -5.70 11.07 -8.25
CA ARG A 171 -6.52 11.04 -9.45
C ARG A 171 -5.73 10.54 -10.67
N THR A 172 -4.51 11.04 -10.83
CA THR A 172 -3.61 10.64 -11.93
C THR A 172 -3.23 9.17 -11.80
N LEU A 173 -2.94 8.69 -10.58
CA LEU A 173 -2.68 7.28 -10.29
C LEU A 173 -3.87 6.41 -10.72
N VAL A 174 -5.11 6.79 -10.38
CA VAL A 174 -6.32 6.07 -10.81
C VAL A 174 -6.45 6.04 -12.35
N ILE A 175 -6.18 7.15 -13.03
CA ILE A 175 -6.22 7.23 -14.49
C ILE A 175 -5.18 6.28 -15.11
N ASN A 176 -3.94 6.32 -14.63
CA ASN A 176 -2.86 5.48 -15.14
C ASN A 176 -3.09 3.99 -14.83
N ALA A 177 -3.65 3.68 -13.67
CA ALA A 177 -4.05 2.33 -13.31
C ALA A 177 -5.15 1.77 -14.24
N ARG A 178 -6.15 2.60 -14.57
CA ARG A 178 -7.22 2.24 -15.53
C ARG A 178 -6.71 2.10 -16.95
N ALA A 179 -5.65 2.81 -17.33
CA ALA A 179 -5.02 2.63 -18.63
C ALA A 179 -4.41 1.22 -18.77
N ALA A 180 -3.92 0.62 -17.67
CA ALA A 180 -3.46 -0.77 -17.66
C ALA A 180 -4.63 -1.77 -17.59
N ASN A 181 -5.67 -1.49 -16.81
CA ASN A 181 -6.88 -2.31 -16.72
C ASN A 181 -8.15 -1.44 -16.56
N PRO A 182 -9.01 -1.30 -17.59
CA PRO A 182 -10.19 -0.45 -17.53
C PRO A 182 -11.29 -0.98 -16.59
N ASN A 183 -11.20 -2.23 -16.13
CA ASN A 183 -12.17 -2.87 -15.22
C ASN A 183 -11.67 -2.94 -13.77
N LEU A 184 -10.56 -2.26 -13.46
CA LEU A 184 -9.91 -2.32 -12.15
C LEU A 184 -10.80 -1.74 -11.06
N LYS A 185 -10.91 -2.43 -9.93
CA LYS A 185 -11.66 -1.96 -8.74
C LYS A 185 -10.71 -1.28 -7.76
N PHE A 186 -11.19 -0.28 -7.01
CA PHE A 186 -10.34 0.46 -6.07
C PHE A 186 -11.01 0.69 -4.71
N ALA A 187 -10.43 0.14 -3.66
CA ALA A 187 -10.68 0.58 -2.29
C ALA A 187 -9.61 1.62 -1.93
N ILE A 188 -9.98 2.90 -1.90
CA ILE A 188 -9.04 4.01 -1.66
C ILE A 188 -9.22 4.55 -0.25
N ALA A 189 -8.19 4.43 0.59
CA ALA A 189 -8.21 4.96 1.94
C ALA A 189 -7.97 6.48 1.96
N ASN A 190 -8.74 7.17 2.80
CA ASN A 190 -8.29 8.44 3.35
C ASN A 190 -7.04 8.21 4.23
N VAL A 191 -6.30 9.26 4.58
CA VAL A 191 -5.07 9.08 5.38
C VAL A 191 -5.36 9.26 6.88
N PRO A 192 -4.64 8.56 7.78
CA PRO A 192 -4.86 8.71 9.22
C PRO A 192 -4.32 10.07 9.71
N GLN A 193 -4.74 10.44 10.92
CA GLN A 193 -4.05 11.48 11.68
C GLN A 193 -2.80 10.90 12.37
N ARG A 194 -1.96 11.78 12.89
CA ARG A 194 -0.73 11.45 13.64
C ARG A 194 -0.65 12.23 14.94
N SER A 195 0.17 11.75 15.89
CA SER A 195 0.55 12.57 17.05
C SER A 195 1.26 13.85 16.61
N LEU A 196 1.01 14.95 17.30
CA LEU A 196 1.53 16.27 16.95
C LEU A 196 3.07 16.25 16.84
N ILE A 197 3.60 16.82 15.75
CA ILE A 197 5.00 17.24 15.68
C ILE A 197 5.05 18.73 16.00
N PRO A 198 5.83 19.16 17.00
CA PRO A 198 6.05 20.58 17.28
C PRO A 198 6.56 21.33 16.05
N GLY A 199 5.89 22.43 15.67
CA GLY A 199 6.24 23.23 14.49
C GLY A 199 5.73 22.67 13.16
N ARG A 200 4.89 21.64 13.19
CA ARG A 200 4.23 21.03 12.03
C ARG A 200 2.71 20.94 12.23
N GLU A 201 2.14 22.00 12.78
CA GLU A 201 0.70 22.16 12.97
C GLU A 201 -0.09 22.18 11.64
N ASP A 202 0.62 22.33 10.51
CA ASP A 202 0.08 22.19 9.16
C ASP A 202 -0.37 20.76 8.85
N ILE A 203 0.25 19.72 9.44
CA ILE A 203 -0.05 18.32 9.09
C ILE A 203 -1.51 17.97 9.40
N PRO A 204 -2.03 18.14 10.63
CA PRO A 204 -3.43 17.79 10.91
C PRO A 204 -4.44 18.58 10.07
N PHE A 205 -4.11 19.84 9.76
CA PHE A 205 -4.94 20.71 8.93
C PHE A 205 -5.01 20.22 7.48
N ASN A 206 -3.85 19.94 6.87
CA ASN A 206 -3.78 19.41 5.50
C ASN A 206 -4.43 18.03 5.40
N THR A 207 -4.21 17.14 6.39
CA THR A 207 -4.88 15.84 6.47
C THR A 207 -6.40 15.98 6.44
N ASN A 208 -6.97 16.91 7.23
CA ASN A 208 -8.42 17.14 7.23
C ASN A 208 -8.93 17.66 5.88
N ILE A 209 -8.20 18.57 5.23
CA ILE A 209 -8.56 19.08 3.90
C ILE A 209 -8.53 17.96 2.87
N TYR A 210 -7.43 17.21 2.80
CA TYR A 210 -7.27 16.13 1.84
C TYR A 210 -8.33 15.04 2.02
N ASN A 211 -8.58 14.60 3.26
CA ASN A 211 -9.59 13.59 3.55
C ASN A 211 -11.01 14.04 3.15
N ALA A 212 -11.33 15.32 3.34
CA ALA A 212 -12.58 15.90 2.87
C ALA A 212 -12.67 15.97 1.33
N LEU A 213 -11.59 16.41 0.69
CA LEU A 213 -11.49 16.48 -0.78
C LEU A 213 -11.64 15.11 -1.42
N LEU A 214 -10.91 14.10 -0.92
CA LEU A 214 -10.95 12.73 -1.42
C LEU A 214 -12.36 12.14 -1.32
N ARG A 215 -13.00 12.26 -0.15
CA ARG A 215 -14.38 11.80 0.07
C ARG A 215 -15.36 12.41 -0.93
N ASN A 216 -15.22 13.70 -1.23
CA ASN A 216 -16.08 14.40 -2.18
C ASN A 216 -15.78 14.03 -3.65
N ALA A 217 -14.53 13.69 -3.97
CA ALA A 217 -14.09 13.43 -5.34
C ALA A 217 -14.40 12.00 -5.82
N ILE A 218 -14.28 10.99 -4.94
CA ILE A 218 -14.44 9.56 -5.29
C ILE A 218 -15.74 9.27 -6.07
N PRO A 219 -16.93 9.77 -5.67
CA PRO A 219 -18.17 9.50 -6.40
C PRO A 219 -18.13 9.94 -7.87
N ALA A 220 -17.40 11.01 -8.19
CA ALA A 220 -17.26 11.51 -9.56
C ALA A 220 -16.22 10.73 -10.38
N TRP A 221 -15.31 10.01 -9.73
CA TRP A 221 -14.30 9.18 -10.39
C TRP A 221 -14.75 7.73 -10.60
N SER A 222 -15.67 7.25 -9.77
CA SER A 222 -16.21 5.89 -9.81
C SER A 222 -17.09 5.67 -11.05
N THR A 223 -16.98 4.49 -11.67
CA THR A 223 -17.83 4.05 -12.78
C THR A 223 -18.38 2.66 -12.50
N ALA A 224 -19.36 2.20 -13.29
CA ALA A 224 -19.91 0.85 -13.14
C ALA A 224 -18.85 -0.24 -13.41
N ASP A 225 -18.01 -0.05 -14.43
CA ASP A 225 -17.00 -1.04 -14.84
C ASP A 225 -15.74 -0.98 -13.96
N SER A 226 -15.45 0.17 -13.36
CA SER A 226 -14.28 0.40 -12.50
C SER A 226 -14.71 1.15 -11.22
N PRO A 227 -15.41 0.46 -10.30
CA PRO A 227 -15.94 1.08 -9.10
C PRO A 227 -14.82 1.44 -8.12
N ILE A 228 -14.93 2.64 -7.55
CA ILE A 228 -14.09 3.18 -6.49
C ILE A 228 -14.93 3.38 -5.23
N HIS A 229 -14.47 2.84 -4.11
CA HIS A 229 -15.08 3.05 -2.81
C HIS A 229 -14.07 3.59 -1.80
N LEU A 230 -14.52 4.56 -1.00
CA LEU A 230 -13.72 5.16 0.06
C LEU A 230 -13.55 4.15 1.21
N VAL A 231 -12.32 4.01 1.69
CA VAL A 231 -12.01 3.36 2.97
C VAL A 231 -11.84 4.46 4.01
N GLU A 232 -12.70 4.42 5.02
CA GLU A 232 -12.72 5.38 6.14
C GLU A 232 -11.64 5.01 7.17
N LEU A 233 -10.38 5.09 6.75
CA LEU A 233 -9.23 4.69 7.56
C LEU A 233 -9.02 5.58 8.77
N GLN A 234 -9.08 6.90 8.62
CA GLN A 234 -8.96 7.86 9.73
C GLN A 234 -9.99 7.57 10.83
N GLU A 235 -11.19 7.15 10.45
CA GLU A 235 -12.29 6.85 11.36
C GLU A 235 -12.12 5.49 12.06
N ASN A 236 -11.23 4.63 11.58
CA ASN A 236 -11.05 3.26 12.07
C ASN A 236 -9.63 2.98 12.60
N TYR A 237 -8.71 3.95 12.52
CA TYR A 237 -7.35 3.85 13.03
C TYR A 237 -7.19 4.81 14.22
N ASP A 238 -6.90 4.27 15.41
CA ASP A 238 -6.87 5.02 16.66
C ASP A 238 -5.55 5.80 16.80
N CYS A 239 -5.47 6.89 16.05
CA CYS A 239 -4.36 7.82 16.06
C CYS A 239 -4.84 9.23 15.73
N GLY A 240 -4.38 10.19 16.52
CA GLY A 240 -4.72 11.60 16.41
C GLY A 240 -3.64 12.52 17.00
N PRO A 241 -3.82 13.85 16.88
CA PRO A 241 -2.85 14.83 17.37
C PRO A 241 -2.51 14.68 18.86
N ASP A 242 -3.51 14.33 19.67
CA ASP A 242 -3.38 14.23 21.13
C ASP A 242 -2.85 12.87 21.61
N SER A 243 -3.13 11.80 20.88
CA SER A 243 -2.79 10.43 21.27
C SER A 243 -2.76 9.50 20.06
N CYS A 244 -1.86 8.52 20.07
CA CYS A 244 -1.77 7.51 19.00
C CYS A 244 -1.53 6.11 19.56
N PRO A 245 -2.53 5.51 20.24
CA PRO A 245 -2.41 4.17 20.80
C PRO A 245 -2.25 3.07 19.74
N ALA A 246 -2.69 3.30 18.50
CA ALA A 246 -2.51 2.35 17.40
C ALA A 246 -1.12 2.44 16.74
N GLY A 247 -0.34 3.49 17.01
CA GLY A 247 0.95 3.73 16.37
C GLY A 247 2.12 3.71 17.34
N TYR A 248 3.25 3.08 16.96
CA TYR A 248 4.41 2.96 17.85
C TYR A 248 5.32 4.20 17.88
N ASP A 249 5.20 5.11 16.91
CA ASP A 249 6.00 6.34 16.80
C ASP A 249 5.12 7.58 16.54
N GLY A 250 3.84 7.48 16.90
CA GLY A 250 2.86 8.53 16.64
C GLY A 250 2.26 8.49 15.23
N LEU A 251 2.57 7.47 14.41
CA LEU A 251 1.90 7.22 13.13
C LEU A 251 1.87 5.74 12.75
N HIS A 252 3.02 5.06 12.74
CA HIS A 252 3.15 3.74 12.11
C HIS A 252 2.55 2.62 12.95
N PRO A 253 1.86 1.63 12.34
CA PRO A 253 1.01 0.69 13.07
C PRO A 253 1.80 -0.21 14.02
N ASN A 254 1.33 -0.29 15.27
CA ASN A 254 1.63 -1.43 16.13
C ASN A 254 0.67 -2.59 15.82
N VAL A 255 0.71 -3.69 16.59
CA VAL A 255 -0.14 -4.87 16.33
C VAL A 255 -1.64 -4.54 16.34
N VAL A 256 -2.10 -3.64 17.22
CA VAL A 256 -3.50 -3.18 17.22
C VAL A 256 -3.79 -2.39 15.95
N GLY A 257 -2.89 -1.47 15.60
CA GLY A 257 -2.98 -0.68 14.38
C GLY A 257 -3.07 -1.55 13.13
N GLU A 258 -2.29 -2.63 13.03
CA GLU A 258 -2.34 -3.58 11.91
C GLU A 258 -3.76 -4.15 11.72
N TYR A 259 -4.42 -4.55 12.82
CA TYR A 259 -5.80 -5.04 12.78
C TYR A 259 -6.80 -3.93 12.42
N GLN A 260 -6.62 -2.72 12.94
CA GLN A 260 -7.49 -1.58 12.67
C GLN A 260 -7.49 -1.18 11.20
N ILE A 261 -6.32 -1.12 10.56
CA ILE A 261 -6.20 -0.82 9.13
C ILE A 261 -6.87 -1.92 8.30
N ALA A 262 -6.56 -3.19 8.57
CA ALA A 262 -7.18 -4.30 7.85
C ALA A 262 -8.70 -4.34 8.06
N ARG A 263 -9.18 -3.99 9.25
CA ARG A 263 -10.60 -3.84 9.54
C ARG A 263 -11.23 -2.74 8.68
N ALA A 264 -10.62 -1.56 8.58
CA ALA A 264 -11.11 -0.47 7.76
C ALA A 264 -11.33 -0.91 6.30
N PHE A 265 -10.34 -1.58 5.70
CA PHE A 265 -10.48 -2.15 4.36
C PHE A 265 -11.60 -3.19 4.29
N SER A 266 -11.62 -4.16 5.21
CA SER A 266 -12.64 -5.22 5.20
C SER A 266 -14.08 -4.68 5.35
N LEU A 267 -14.28 -3.56 6.05
CA LEU A 267 -15.58 -2.90 6.16
C LEU A 267 -16.09 -2.47 4.78
N THR A 268 -15.25 -1.79 4.00
CA THR A 268 -15.56 -1.39 2.62
C THR A 268 -15.71 -2.60 1.69
N LEU A 269 -14.83 -3.61 1.80
CA LEU A 269 -14.90 -4.80 0.96
C LEU A 269 -16.20 -5.58 1.15
N VAL A 270 -16.69 -5.71 2.38
CA VAL A 270 -17.98 -6.36 2.66
C VAL A 270 -19.14 -5.49 2.22
N LYS A 271 -19.16 -4.22 2.65
CA LYS A 271 -20.30 -3.33 2.46
C LYS A 271 -20.53 -2.97 0.99
N ASP A 272 -19.45 -2.65 0.29
CA ASP A 272 -19.53 -1.98 -1.01
C ASP A 272 -19.17 -2.90 -2.18
N TYR A 273 -18.34 -3.93 -1.95
CA TYR A 273 -17.99 -4.93 -2.95
C TYR A 273 -18.69 -6.28 -2.76
N GLY A 274 -19.31 -6.53 -1.61
CA GLY A 274 -19.92 -7.82 -1.29
C GLY A 274 -18.90 -8.96 -1.10
N PHE A 275 -17.63 -8.62 -0.83
CA PHE A 275 -16.61 -9.61 -0.55
C PHE A 275 -16.67 -10.03 0.92
N GLY A 276 -16.98 -11.30 1.16
CA GLY A 276 -17.10 -11.87 2.51
C GLY A 276 -18.47 -11.61 3.15
N GLY A 277 -18.77 -12.38 4.19
CA GLY A 277 -20.02 -12.25 4.96
C GLY A 277 -19.92 -11.28 6.13
N SER A 278 -18.70 -10.98 6.61
CA SER A 278 -18.49 -10.07 7.74
C SER A 278 -17.11 -9.41 7.71
N PRO A 279 -16.98 -8.15 8.16
CA PRO A 279 -15.67 -7.48 8.26
C PRO A 279 -14.76 -8.17 9.28
N LEU A 280 -13.45 -7.92 9.20
CA LEU A 280 -12.46 -8.38 10.17
C LEU A 280 -12.86 -7.94 11.58
N ILE A 281 -12.77 -8.86 12.54
CA ILE A 281 -12.97 -8.62 13.97
C ILE A 281 -11.59 -8.47 14.60
N ILE A 282 -11.38 -7.37 15.33
CA ILE A 282 -10.15 -7.16 16.09
C ILE A 282 -10.21 -8.08 17.32
N PRO A 283 -9.19 -8.93 17.56
CA PRO A 283 -9.18 -9.81 18.72
C PRO A 283 -9.16 -9.02 20.04
N ASP A 284 -9.91 -9.48 21.04
CA ASP A 284 -9.87 -8.91 22.40
C ASP A 284 -8.49 -9.03 23.05
N ASN A 285 -7.79 -10.14 22.74
CA ASN A 285 -6.42 -10.38 23.17
C ASN A 285 -5.50 -10.25 21.96
N ILE A 286 -4.83 -9.11 21.87
CA ILE A 286 -3.90 -8.80 20.79
C ILE A 286 -2.62 -9.60 21.02
N PRO A 287 -2.18 -10.42 20.04
CA PRO A 287 -0.94 -11.18 20.18
C PRO A 287 0.23 -10.23 20.46
N GLU A 288 1.02 -10.55 21.48
CA GLU A 288 2.29 -9.85 21.65
C GLU A 288 3.19 -10.14 20.46
N ARG A 289 3.86 -9.10 19.94
CA ARG A 289 4.86 -9.30 18.91
C ARG A 289 6.02 -10.09 19.52
N PRO A 290 6.42 -11.23 18.92
CA PRO A 290 7.63 -11.91 19.35
C PRO A 290 8.80 -10.93 19.31
N PRO A 291 9.71 -10.91 20.31
CA PRO A 291 10.89 -10.07 20.24
C PRO A 291 11.62 -10.36 18.93
N SER A 292 11.98 -9.31 18.19
CA SER A 292 12.72 -9.47 16.93
C SER A 292 14.02 -10.20 17.23
N LEU A 293 14.15 -11.41 16.71
CA LEU A 293 15.44 -12.07 16.66
C LEU A 293 16.29 -11.23 15.71
N SER A 294 17.26 -10.52 16.25
CA SER A 294 18.28 -9.84 15.44
C SER A 294 19.06 -10.95 14.74
N PHE A 295 18.72 -11.23 13.48
CA PHE A 295 19.55 -12.08 12.66
C PHE A 295 20.77 -11.25 12.25
N ASN A 296 21.85 -11.36 13.03
CA ASN A 296 23.17 -10.98 12.56
C ASN A 296 23.53 -11.97 11.45
N PHE A 297 23.41 -11.56 10.19
CA PHE A 297 24.00 -12.26 9.05
C PHE A 297 25.48 -11.88 8.91
#